data_AF-A0AAW6RIT1-F1
#
_entry.id   AF-A0AAW6RIT1-F1
#
_cell.length_a   1.000
_cell.length_b   1.000
_cell.length_c   1.000
_cell.angle_alpha   90.00
_cell.angle_beta   90.00
_cell.angle_gamma   90.00
#
_symmetry.space_group_name_H-M   'P 1'
#
loop_
_entity.id
_entity.type
_entity.pdbx_description
1 polymer ?
#
loop_
_entity_poly.entity_id
_entity_poly.type
_entity_poly.pdbx_seq_one_letter_code
_entity_poly.pdbx_strand_id
1 'polypeptide(L)'
;MEYESTILLCPSPLPPIRRIHIEGSHGRGKELREPDCSTFKPDIATVRRYFSKARLISERDWMHEIVWVSCRAHGSLVLEDGRKAYWGISAARSANVIIEGEPKQKIYLYYPECDFSPFWQ
;
A
#
# COMPACT_ATOMS: atom_id res chain seq x y z
N MET A 1 3.92 -32.82 20.15
CA MET A 1 2.55 -32.29 20.25
C MET A 1 2.65 -30.81 19.99
N GLU A 2 2.08 -30.44 18.84
CA GLU A 2 1.66 -29.12 18.37
C GLU A 2 2.47 -27.91 18.85
N TYR A 3 3.41 -27.49 17.99
CA TYR A 3 3.85 -26.11 17.92
C TYR A 3 2.64 -25.31 17.47
N GLU A 4 1.95 -24.69 18.44
CA GLU A 4 0.89 -23.74 18.18
C GLU A 4 1.54 -22.55 17.48
N SER A 5 1.57 -22.63 16.15
CA SER A 5 1.95 -21.53 15.28
C SER A 5 0.96 -20.41 15.51
N THR A 6 1.21 -19.58 16.52
CA THR A 6 0.66 -18.23 16.58
C THR A 6 1.21 -17.55 15.34
N ILE A 7 0.45 -17.63 14.25
CA ILE A 7 0.59 -16.71 13.13
C ILE A 7 0.31 -15.36 13.75
N LEU A 8 1.38 -14.68 14.15
CA LEU A 8 1.36 -13.25 14.39
C LEU A 8 0.94 -12.67 13.04
N LEU A 9 -0.36 -12.44 12.87
CA LEU A 9 -0.87 -11.52 11.87
C LEU A 9 0.00 -10.29 12.08
N CYS A 10 0.90 -10.01 11.12
CA CYS A 10 1.78 -8.86 11.19
C CYS A 10 0.90 -7.70 11.64
N PRO A 11 1.19 -7.02 12.77
CA PRO A 11 0.36 -5.92 13.22
C PRO A 11 0.39 -4.89 12.09
N SER A 12 -0.69 -4.86 11.31
CA SER A 12 -0.83 -3.86 10.28
C SER A 12 -0.93 -2.54 11.05
N PRO A 13 -0.04 -1.59 10.78
CA PRO A 13 -0.05 -0.30 11.48
C PRO A 13 -1.31 0.52 11.15
N LEU A 14 -2.13 0.04 10.22
CA LEU A 14 -3.41 0.61 9.88
C LEU A 14 -4.50 0.07 10.81
N PRO A 15 -5.40 0.94 11.29
CA PRO A 15 -6.66 0.48 11.87
C PRO A 15 -7.37 -0.48 10.89
N PRO A 16 -8.17 -1.43 11.39
CA PRO A 16 -8.90 -2.36 10.54
C PRO A 16 -9.67 -1.62 9.44
N ILE A 17 -9.55 -2.12 8.20
CA ILE A 17 -10.15 -1.50 7.02
C ILE A 17 -11.54 -2.09 6.79
N ARG A 18 -12.56 -1.23 6.88
CA ARG A 18 -13.95 -1.58 6.61
C ARG A 18 -14.28 -1.61 5.12
N ARG A 19 -13.83 -0.61 4.37
CA ARG A 19 -14.10 -0.48 2.93
C ARG A 19 -12.88 0.07 2.20
N ILE A 20 -12.59 -0.51 1.04
CA ILE A 20 -11.58 -0.04 0.09
C ILE A 20 -12.32 0.49 -1.13
N HIS A 21 -11.97 1.70 -1.57
CA HIS A 21 -12.37 2.27 -2.85
C HIS A 21 -11.12 2.56 -3.68
N ILE A 22 -11.14 2.15 -4.94
CA ILE A 22 -10.07 2.38 -5.90
C ILE A 22 -10.57 3.46 -6.85
N GLU A 23 -9.87 4.58 -6.89
CA GLU A 23 -10.18 5.71 -7.78
C GLU A 23 -9.52 5.52 -9.15
N GLY A 24 -8.30 4.97 -9.16
CA GLY A 24 -7.64 4.54 -10.38
C GLY A 24 -6.13 4.41 -10.24
N SER A 25 -5.45 4.42 -11.38
CA SER A 25 -3.99 4.41 -11.46
C SER A 25 -3.51 5.62 -12.26
N HIS A 26 -2.45 6.26 -11.76
CA HIS A 26 -1.79 7.41 -12.37
C HIS A 26 -0.30 7.13 -12.50
N GLY A 27 0.34 7.84 -13.45
CA GLY A 27 1.75 7.69 -13.79
C GLY A 27 1.94 7.76 -15.30
N ARG A 28 3.00 8.42 -15.76
CA ARG A 28 3.42 8.33 -17.16
C ARG A 28 4.45 7.21 -17.18
N GLY A 29 4.09 6.02 -17.65
CA GLY A 29 5.00 4.88 -17.79
C GLY A 29 6.10 5.09 -18.85
N LYS A 30 6.77 6.25 -18.81
CA LYS A 30 7.75 6.75 -19.80
C LYS A 30 9.07 7.15 -19.17
N GLU A 31 9.28 6.96 -17.87
CA GLU A 31 10.63 6.98 -17.31
C GLU A 31 11.29 5.63 -17.56
N LEU A 32 12.53 5.65 -18.05
CA LEU A 32 13.29 4.47 -18.46
C LEU A 32 13.36 3.48 -17.28
N ARG A 33 12.68 2.32 -17.44
CA ARG A 33 12.57 1.15 -16.53
C ARG A 33 11.30 1.06 -15.68
N GLU A 34 10.32 1.95 -15.83
CA GLU A 34 9.03 1.79 -15.14
C GLU A 34 8.06 0.80 -15.83
N PRO A 35 7.05 0.19 -15.15
CA PRO A 35 6.17 -0.70 -15.89
C PRO A 35 5.27 0.17 -16.76
N ASP A 36 4.54 -0.43 -17.70
CA ASP A 36 3.45 0.31 -18.28
C ASP A 36 2.38 0.58 -17.19
N CYS A 37 2.18 1.84 -16.84
CA CYS A 37 1.13 2.21 -15.87
C CYS A 37 -0.28 1.92 -16.36
N SER A 38 -0.45 1.65 -17.64
CA SER A 38 -1.71 1.13 -18.17
C SER A 38 -2.04 -0.27 -17.64
N THR A 39 -1.03 -1.04 -17.20
CA THR A 39 -1.19 -2.41 -16.69
C THR A 39 -1.16 -2.50 -15.17
N PHE A 40 -0.63 -1.48 -14.46
CA PHE A 40 -0.69 -1.42 -13.00
C PHE A 40 -2.09 -1.10 -12.48
N LYS A 41 -2.96 -2.12 -12.45
CA LYS A 41 -4.37 -2.02 -12.03
C LYS A 41 -4.67 -3.08 -10.97
N PRO A 42 -4.17 -2.92 -9.73
CA PRO A 42 -4.51 -3.86 -8.65
C PRO A 42 -6.01 -3.81 -8.39
N ASP A 43 -6.62 -4.98 -8.21
CA ASP A 43 -8.01 -5.08 -7.79
C ASP A 43 -8.16 -4.95 -6.27
N ILE A 44 -9.40 -4.97 -5.78
CA ILE A 44 -9.69 -4.82 -4.34
C ILE A 44 -9.03 -5.94 -3.51
N ALA A 45 -9.01 -7.17 -4.03
CA ALA A 45 -8.40 -8.31 -3.35
C ALA A 45 -6.88 -8.12 -3.19
N THR A 46 -6.23 -7.63 -4.24
CA THR A 46 -4.80 -7.30 -4.27
C THR A 46 -4.48 -6.17 -3.30
N VAL A 47 -5.25 -5.07 -3.31
CA VAL A 47 -5.07 -3.95 -2.38
C VAL A 47 -5.26 -4.41 -0.93
N ARG A 48 -6.28 -5.24 -0.65
CA ARG A 48 -6.51 -5.81 0.68
C ARG A 48 -5.36 -6.70 1.13
N ARG A 49 -4.84 -7.56 0.25
CA ARG A 49 -3.68 -8.41 0.53
C ARG A 49 -2.43 -7.59 0.79
N TYR A 50 -2.23 -6.51 0.03
CA TYR A 50 -1.12 -5.59 0.25
C TYR A 50 -1.17 -5.02 1.68
N PHE A 51 -2.30 -4.42 2.09
CA PHE A 51 -2.42 -3.82 3.43
C PHE A 51 -2.33 -4.82 4.59
N SER A 52 -2.66 -6.09 4.37
CA SER A 52 -2.53 -7.14 5.41
C SER A 52 -1.10 -7.67 5.57
N LYS A 53 -0.19 -7.36 4.63
CA LYS A 53 1.19 -7.85 4.61
C LYS A 53 2.25 -6.76 4.65
N ALA A 54 1.90 -5.53 4.25
CA ALA A 54 2.83 -4.43 4.23
C ALA A 54 3.27 -4.04 5.65
N ARG A 55 4.56 -3.75 5.80
CA ARG A 55 5.16 -3.31 7.06
C ARG A 55 5.18 -1.78 7.13
N LEU A 56 5.05 -1.25 8.34
CA LEU A 56 5.33 0.16 8.62
C LEU A 56 6.81 0.45 8.32
N ILE A 57 7.08 1.57 7.66
CA ILE A 57 8.45 2.10 7.51
C ILE A 57 8.49 3.55 8.00
N SER A 58 9.68 4.05 8.27
CA SER A 58 9.84 5.45 8.64
C SER A 58 9.69 6.37 7.42
N GLU A 59 9.37 7.64 7.65
CA GLU A 59 9.37 8.65 6.59
C GLU A 59 10.76 8.79 5.95
N ARG A 60 11.83 8.58 6.72
CA ARG A 60 13.20 8.59 6.21
C ARG A 60 13.42 7.47 5.20
N ASP A 61 13.02 6.24 5.53
CA ASP A 61 13.19 5.09 4.64
C ASP A 61 12.34 5.28 3.38
N TRP A 62 11.12 5.80 3.53
CA TRP A 62 10.27 6.19 2.41
C TRP A 62 10.95 7.17 1.45
N MET A 63 11.63 8.18 1.97
CA MET A 63 12.27 9.24 1.17
C MET A 63 13.60 8.81 0.55
N HIS A 64 14.33 7.87 1.16
CA HIS A 64 15.72 7.59 0.80
C HIS A 64 16.01 6.16 0.35
N GLU A 65 15.21 5.17 0.75
CA GLU A 65 15.48 3.74 0.49
C GLU A 65 14.51 3.12 -0.51
N ILE A 66 13.38 3.77 -0.76
CA ILE A 66 12.36 3.29 -1.69
C ILE A 66 12.62 3.81 -3.10
N VAL A 67 12.60 2.91 -4.07
CA VAL A 67 12.62 3.29 -5.49
C VAL A 67 11.38 4.13 -5.79
N TRP A 68 11.62 5.40 -6.13
CA TRP A 68 10.56 6.29 -6.57
C TRP A 68 10.10 5.88 -7.96
N VAL A 69 8.79 5.64 -8.09
CA VAL A 69 8.17 5.31 -9.37
C VAL A 69 6.95 6.16 -9.57
N SER A 70 6.75 6.66 -10.79
CA SER A 70 5.57 7.45 -11.15
C SER A 70 4.30 6.61 -11.11
N CYS A 71 4.46 5.29 -11.27
CA CYS A 71 3.36 4.34 -11.40
C CYS A 71 2.70 3.99 -10.08
N ARG A 72 1.45 4.45 -9.89
CA ARG A 72 0.73 4.30 -8.63
C ARG A 72 -0.77 4.15 -8.81
N ALA A 73 -1.34 3.21 -8.07
CA ALA A 73 -2.78 3.07 -7.84
C ALA A 73 -3.14 3.89 -6.60
N HIS A 74 -4.33 4.48 -6.58
CA HIS A 74 -4.78 5.32 -5.48
C HIS A 74 -6.28 5.18 -5.26
N GLY A 75 -6.71 5.64 -4.09
CA GLY A 75 -8.11 5.76 -3.75
C GLY A 75 -8.30 6.11 -2.29
N SER A 76 -9.42 5.66 -1.74
CA SER A 76 -9.83 5.96 -0.37
C SER A 76 -10.16 4.69 0.42
N LEU A 77 -10.05 4.81 1.75
CA LEU A 77 -10.43 3.81 2.75
C LEU A 77 -11.49 4.40 3.67
N VAL A 78 -12.37 3.53 4.15
CA VAL A 78 -13.12 3.75 5.40
C VAL A 78 -12.59 2.75 6.41
N LEU A 79 -12.12 3.25 7.55
CA LEU A 79 -11.64 2.46 8.68
C LEU A 79 -12.83 2.00 9.55
N GLU A 80 -12.65 0.94 10.33
CA GLU A 80 -13.72 0.42 11.21
C GLU A 80 -14.19 1.44 12.25
N ASP A 81 -13.29 2.34 12.69
CA ASP A 81 -13.63 3.46 13.58
C ASP A 81 -14.38 4.61 12.88
N GLY A 82 -14.70 4.47 11.60
CA GLY A 82 -15.43 5.44 10.80
C GLY A 82 -14.57 6.53 10.17
N ARG A 83 -13.27 6.62 10.50
CA ARG A 83 -12.36 7.58 9.87
C ARG A 83 -12.15 7.24 8.40
N LYS A 84 -11.96 8.28 7.60
CA LYS A 84 -11.59 8.15 6.19
C LYS A 84 -10.09 8.28 6.03
N ALA A 85 -9.55 7.61 5.03
CA ALA A 85 -8.14 7.78 4.66
C ALA A 85 -7.97 7.78 3.14
N TYR A 86 -6.96 8.47 2.64
CA TYR A 86 -6.51 8.38 1.25
C TYR A 86 -5.27 7.51 1.20
N TRP A 87 -5.14 6.71 0.14
CA TRP A 87 -4.00 5.83 -0.03
C TRP A 87 -3.45 5.91 -1.44
N GLY A 88 -2.16 5.62 -1.56
CA GLY A 88 -1.49 5.40 -2.83
C GLY A 88 -0.50 4.26 -2.71
N ILE A 89 -0.60 3.25 -3.58
CA ILE A 89 0.30 2.10 -3.67
C ILE A 89 1.04 2.15 -5.01
N SER A 90 2.36 2.12 -4.98
CA SER A 90 3.21 2.14 -6.15
C SER A 90 3.49 0.73 -6.70
N ALA A 91 3.85 0.63 -7.97
CA ALA A 91 4.32 -0.62 -8.57
C ALA A 91 5.59 -1.16 -7.90
N ALA A 92 6.41 -0.28 -7.32
CA ALA A 92 7.58 -0.60 -6.51
C ALA A 92 7.24 -0.99 -5.05
N ARG A 93 6.03 -1.49 -4.81
CA ARG A 93 5.61 -2.12 -3.54
C ARG A 93 5.57 -1.17 -2.34
N SER A 94 5.65 0.13 -2.57
CA SER A 94 5.59 1.17 -1.52
C SER A 94 4.23 1.82 -1.47
N ALA A 95 3.74 2.16 -0.29
CA ALA A 95 2.48 2.88 -0.15
C ALA A 95 2.53 3.98 0.92
N ASN A 96 1.67 4.97 0.77
CA ASN A 96 1.35 5.90 1.84
C ASN A 96 -0.15 5.91 2.09
N VAL A 97 -0.52 6.12 3.35
CA VAL A 97 -1.90 6.32 3.79
C VAL A 97 -1.98 7.61 4.60
N ILE A 98 -2.97 8.44 4.30
CA ILE A 98 -3.24 9.69 4.98
C ILE A 98 -4.62 9.56 5.62
N ILE A 99 -4.66 9.37 6.94
CA ILE A 99 -5.91 9.29 7.69
C ILE A 99 -6.39 10.71 7.98
N GLU A 100 -7.65 11.01 7.65
CA GLU A 100 -8.30 12.28 7.95
C GLU A 100 -8.44 12.49 9.47
N GLY A 101 -8.35 13.76 9.90
CA GLY A 101 -8.39 14.17 11.29
C GLY A 101 -7.55 15.42 11.53
N GLU A 102 -7.60 15.93 12.76
CA GLU A 102 -6.74 17.02 13.24
C GLU A 102 -5.99 16.54 14.51
N PRO A 103 -4.67 16.28 14.42
CA PRO A 103 -3.82 16.37 13.22
C PRO A 103 -4.06 15.21 12.24
N LYS A 104 -3.75 15.45 10.96
CA LYS A 104 -3.72 14.37 9.95
C LYS A 104 -2.60 13.39 10.29
N GLN A 105 -2.88 12.10 10.16
CA GLN A 105 -1.88 11.05 10.38
C GLN A 105 -1.38 10.51 9.03
N LYS A 106 -0.06 10.56 8.82
CA LYS A 106 0.59 9.96 7.64
C LYS A 106 1.27 8.66 8.04
N ILE A 107 1.07 7.62 7.25
CA ILE A 107 1.60 6.29 7.45
C ILE A 107 2.30 5.87 6.16
N TYR A 108 3.52 5.36 6.27
CA TYR A 108 4.31 4.86 5.15
C TYR A 108 4.48 3.35 5.26
N LEU A 109 4.27 2.64 4.16
CA LEU A 109 4.23 1.19 4.11
C LEU A 109 5.10 0.66 2.98
N TYR A 110 5.62 -0.55 3.17
CA TYR A 110 6.35 -1.28 2.15
C TYR A 110 6.09 -2.78 2.26
N TYR A 111 6.00 -3.49 1.12
CA TYR A 111 5.85 -4.94 1.12
C TYR A 111 6.97 -5.60 0.29
N PRO A 112 8.10 -6.02 0.91
CA PRO A 112 9.25 -6.54 0.16
C PRO A 112 8.95 -7.83 -0.61
N GLU A 113 8.11 -8.71 -0.05
CA GLU A 113 7.79 -10.02 -0.64
C GLU A 113 6.60 -9.98 -1.61
N CYS A 114 6.17 -8.77 -2.02
CA CYS A 114 5.10 -8.58 -2.99
C CYS A 114 5.61 -8.86 -4.43
N ASP A 115 5.95 -10.11 -4.69
CA ASP A 115 6.48 -10.57 -5.98
C ASP A 115 5.40 -11.30 -6.78
N PHE A 116 4.37 -10.56 -7.16
CA PHE A 116 3.29 -11.04 -8.02
C PHE A 116 2.66 -9.88 -8.78
N SER A 117 2.12 -10.16 -9.96
CA SER A 117 1.38 -9.17 -10.76
C SER A 117 0.24 -8.53 -9.93
N PRO A 118 0.05 -7.20 -10.00
CA PRO A 118 0.64 -6.27 -10.97
C PRO A 118 1.89 -5.54 -10.46
N PHE A 119 2.47 -5.93 -9.32
CA PHE A 119 3.67 -5.29 -8.80
C PHE A 119 4.90 -5.61 -9.68
N TRP A 120 5.91 -4.74 -9.62
CA TRP A 120 7.21 -5.04 -10.22
C TRP A 120 7.77 -6.34 -9.68
N GLN A 121 8.24 -7.21 -10.59
CA GLN A 121 8.97 -8.44 -10.30
C GLN A 121 10.46 -8.23 -10.55
#